data_AF-A0A1V6PJ89-F1
#
_entry.id   AF-A0A1V6PJ89-F1
#
_cell.length_a   1.000
_cell.length_b   1.000
_cell.length_c   1.000
_cell.angle_alpha   90.00
_cell.angle_beta   90.00
_cell.angle_gamma   90.00
#
_symmetry.space_group_name_H-M   'P 1'
#
loop_
_entity.id
_entity.type
_entity.pdbx_description
1 polymer ?
#
loop_
_entity_poly.entity_id
_entity_poly.type
_entity_poly.pdbx_seq_one_letter_code
_entity_poly.pdbx_strand_id
1 'polypeptide(L)'
;MSTKYTIRMRLAIAFLAIIGLAFASLNSAMARFAIILRDRAKADIITPNKSISDNTFRNLMDNVLVDVLIAVVISTSFAVVGAVLACHPRWLRGQDRTWMYFGCFQCILSLVILSTGGYLADHVHGFQTSFERVSGNDNFQYYKIMFFGGVGQAAYGSLVIFMAIASFVAFLIYERHERETQPIEATRQSEQYL
;
A
#
# COMPACT_ATOMS: atom_id res chain seq x y z
N MET A 1 -19.63 -5.19 20.50
CA MET A 1 -18.21 -4.76 20.41
C MET A 1 -17.89 -3.70 21.48
N SER A 2 -16.90 -3.94 22.37
CA SER A 2 -16.55 -3.01 23.47
C SER A 2 -15.92 -1.70 22.97
N THR A 3 -16.27 -0.57 23.59
CA THR A 3 -15.84 0.80 23.22
C THR A 3 -14.32 0.95 23.06
N LYS A 4 -13.54 0.19 23.85
CA LYS A 4 -12.07 0.18 23.78
C LYS A 4 -11.55 -0.39 22.45
N TYR A 5 -12.21 -1.41 21.88
CA TYR A 5 -11.82 -2.01 20.60
C TYR A 5 -12.09 -1.06 19.42
N THR A 6 -13.22 -0.34 19.45
CA THR A 6 -13.54 0.66 18.42
C THR A 6 -12.52 1.79 18.38
N ILE A 7 -12.01 2.24 19.53
CA ILE A 7 -10.98 3.30 19.60
C ILE A 7 -9.65 2.80 19.02
N ARG A 8 -9.20 1.60 19.39
CA ARG A 8 -7.96 0.99 18.86
C ARG A 8 -8.02 0.80 17.34
N MET A 9 -9.14 0.29 16.83
CA MET A 9 -9.36 0.12 15.39
C MET A 9 -9.28 1.44 14.63
N ARG A 10 -9.91 2.51 15.14
CA ARG A 10 -9.86 3.84 14.51
C ARG A 10 -8.45 4.42 14.48
N LEU A 11 -7.69 4.24 15.56
CA LEU A 11 -6.30 4.69 15.61
C LEU A 11 -5.44 3.95 14.58
N ALA A 12 -5.62 2.63 14.44
CA ALA A 12 -4.92 1.83 13.45
C ALA A 12 -5.27 2.26 12.01
N ILE A 13 -6.55 2.50 11.71
CA ILE A 13 -6.98 2.97 10.39
C ILE A 13 -6.41 4.36 10.08
N ALA A 14 -6.45 5.28 11.03
CA ALA A 14 -5.88 6.62 10.86
C ALA A 14 -4.36 6.57 10.62
N PHE A 15 -3.65 5.74 11.38
CA PHE A 15 -2.21 5.53 11.20
C PHE A 15 -1.88 4.97 9.81
N LEU A 16 -2.63 3.97 9.35
CA LEU A 16 -2.48 3.41 8.00
C LEU A 16 -2.80 4.43 6.90
N ALA A 17 -3.78 5.30 7.11
CA ALA A 17 -4.11 6.38 6.18
C ALA A 17 -2.99 7.42 6.08
N ILE A 18 -2.36 7.78 7.21
CA ILE A 18 -1.21 8.68 7.23
C ILE A 18 -0.02 8.07 6.47
N ILE A 19 0.27 6.78 6.71
CA ILE A 19 1.32 6.08 5.97
C ILE A 19 0.98 6.03 4.47
N GLY A 20 -0.27 5.75 4.11
CA GLY A 20 -0.73 5.76 2.72
C GLY A 20 -0.52 7.11 2.05
N LEU A 21 -0.78 8.21 2.76
CA LEU A 21 -0.53 9.56 2.26
C LEU A 21 0.97 9.86 2.08
N ALA A 22 1.81 9.38 3.01
CA ALA A 22 3.26 9.48 2.90
C ALA A 22 3.78 8.73 1.65
N PHE A 23 3.27 7.53 1.37
CA PHE A 23 3.60 6.79 0.16
C PHE A 23 3.08 7.46 -1.10
N ALA A 24 1.87 8.02 -1.10
CA ALA A 24 1.39 8.80 -2.25
C ALA A 24 2.31 10.00 -2.55
N SER A 25 2.81 10.66 -1.50
CA SER A 25 3.78 11.76 -1.63
C SER A 25 5.13 11.28 -2.17
N LEU A 26 5.63 10.16 -1.64
CA LEU A 26 6.87 9.52 -2.11
C LEU A 26 6.77 9.11 -3.59
N ASN A 27 5.66 8.48 -3.97
CA ASN A 27 5.38 8.08 -5.34
C ASN A 27 5.29 9.31 -6.26
N SER A 28 4.66 10.41 -5.82
CA SER A 28 4.66 11.65 -6.59
C SER A 28 6.07 12.20 -6.83
N ALA A 29 6.94 12.14 -5.82
CA ALA A 29 8.35 12.52 -5.97
C ALA A 29 9.10 11.59 -6.93
N MET A 30 8.91 10.27 -6.82
CA MET A 30 9.50 9.28 -7.73
C MET A 30 9.05 9.49 -9.18
N ALA A 31 7.79 9.86 -9.43
CA ALA A 31 7.31 10.18 -10.77
C ALA A 31 8.03 11.41 -11.34
N ARG A 32 8.23 12.47 -10.55
CA ARG A 32 9.03 13.62 -10.99
C ARG A 32 10.47 13.24 -11.30
N PHE A 33 11.08 12.40 -10.48
CA PHE A 33 12.43 11.90 -10.73
C PHE A 33 12.51 11.05 -12.00
N ALA A 34 11.52 10.19 -12.26
CA ALA A 34 11.44 9.41 -13.49
C ALA A 34 11.37 10.30 -14.73
N ILE A 35 10.58 11.38 -14.71
CA ILE A 35 10.52 12.36 -15.80
C ILE A 35 11.88 13.01 -16.02
N ILE A 36 12.52 13.51 -14.94
CA ILE A 36 13.83 14.16 -15.02
C ILE A 36 14.89 13.22 -15.61
N LEU A 37 14.93 11.97 -15.15
CA LEU A 37 15.88 10.97 -15.65
C LEU A 37 15.60 10.59 -17.10
N ARG A 38 14.32 10.47 -17.49
CA ARG A 38 13.91 10.21 -18.86
C ARG A 38 14.35 11.33 -19.81
N ASP A 39 14.13 12.59 -19.41
CA ASP A 39 14.50 13.75 -20.23
C ASP A 39 16.02 13.90 -20.36
N ARG A 40 16.76 13.60 -19.29
CA ARG A 40 18.24 13.56 -19.33
C ARG A 40 18.76 12.45 -20.23
N ALA A 41 18.20 11.25 -20.12
CA ALA A 41 18.55 10.15 -21.01
C ALA A 41 18.26 10.50 -22.48
N LYS A 42 17.18 11.26 -22.75
CA LYS A 42 16.86 11.76 -24.09
C LYS A 42 17.89 12.77 -24.61
N ALA A 43 18.40 13.65 -23.74
CA ALA A 43 19.43 14.63 -24.12
C ALA A 43 20.78 13.96 -24.43
N ASP A 44 21.16 12.91 -23.70
CA ASP A 44 22.44 12.20 -23.85
C ASP A 44 22.54 11.39 -25.16
N ILE A 45 21.40 10.95 -25.72
CA ILE A 45 21.29 10.22 -27.02
C ILE A 45 21.82 11.02 -28.21
N ILE A 46 21.92 12.36 -28.10
CA ILE A 46 22.48 13.22 -29.14
C ILE A 46 23.99 12.92 -29.35
N THR A 47 24.63 12.20 -28.42
CA THR A 47 25.99 11.68 -28.58
C THR A 47 25.98 10.28 -29.20
N PRO A 48 26.46 10.08 -30.45
CA PRO A 48 26.13 8.92 -31.29
C PRO A 48 26.67 7.54 -30.84
N ASN A 49 27.47 7.46 -29.77
CA ASN A 49 28.18 6.22 -29.40
C ASN A 49 27.54 5.40 -28.25
N LYS A 50 26.32 5.74 -27.77
CA LYS A 50 25.69 5.10 -26.59
C LYS A 50 24.20 4.69 -26.74
N SER A 51 23.62 4.84 -27.93
CA SER A 51 22.17 4.87 -28.17
C SER A 51 21.35 3.65 -27.71
N ILE A 52 21.92 2.44 -27.63
CA ILE A 52 21.17 1.22 -27.29
C ILE A 52 20.85 1.16 -25.78
N SER A 53 21.80 1.52 -24.91
CA SER A 53 21.59 1.52 -23.45
C SER A 53 20.57 2.58 -23.03
N ASP A 54 20.58 3.73 -23.71
CA ASP A 54 19.75 4.87 -23.37
C ASP A 54 18.28 4.65 -23.78
N ASN A 55 18.04 3.89 -24.87
CA ASN A 55 16.69 3.53 -25.30
C ASN A 55 16.02 2.54 -24.32
N THR A 56 16.77 1.57 -23.80
CA THR A 56 16.27 0.61 -22.80
C THR A 56 16.01 1.28 -21.45
N PHE A 57 16.91 2.15 -21.00
CA PHE A 57 16.72 2.93 -19.77
C PHE A 57 15.52 3.88 -19.87
N ARG A 58 15.27 4.46 -21.04
CA ARG A 58 14.07 5.28 -21.27
C ARG A 58 12.78 4.46 -21.13
N ASN A 59 12.75 3.27 -21.73
CA ASN A 59 11.59 2.38 -21.64
C ASN A 59 11.35 1.93 -20.19
N LEU A 60 12.42 1.70 -19.42
CA LEU A 60 12.34 1.47 -17.99
C LEU A 60 11.71 2.66 -17.26
N MET A 61 12.19 3.90 -17.47
CA MET A 61 11.63 5.08 -16.80
C MET A 61 10.16 5.31 -17.17
N ASP A 62 9.74 4.96 -18.39
CA ASP A 62 8.33 4.99 -18.79
C ASP A 62 7.49 3.97 -18.03
N ASN A 63 7.97 2.73 -17.88
CA ASN A 63 7.29 1.70 -17.09
C ASN A 63 7.22 2.07 -15.60
N VAL A 64 8.34 2.55 -15.03
CA VAL A 64 8.42 3.04 -13.65
C VAL A 64 7.42 4.17 -13.42
N LEU A 65 7.28 5.09 -14.37
CA LEU A 65 6.33 6.19 -14.27
C LEU A 65 4.88 5.68 -14.22
N VAL A 66 4.54 4.68 -15.04
CA VAL A 66 3.21 4.05 -15.03
C VAL A 66 2.94 3.36 -13.68
N ASP A 67 3.90 2.57 -13.19
CA ASP A 67 3.80 1.86 -11.91
C ASP A 67 3.62 2.80 -10.73
N VAL A 68 4.42 3.85 -10.70
CA VAL A 68 4.39 4.86 -9.65
C VAL A 68 3.07 5.63 -9.69
N LEU A 69 2.54 5.97 -10.88
CA LEU A 69 1.23 6.62 -11.03
C LEU A 69 0.09 5.75 -10.52
N ILE A 70 0.07 4.46 -10.89
CA ILE A 70 -0.90 3.49 -10.37
C ILE A 70 -0.82 3.46 -8.84
N ALA A 71 0.40 3.40 -8.29
CA ALA A 71 0.58 3.37 -6.85
C ALA A 71 0.16 4.68 -6.15
N VAL A 72 0.38 5.86 -6.75
CA VAL A 72 -0.17 7.13 -6.23
C VAL A 72 -1.68 7.03 -6.09
N VAL A 73 -2.38 6.67 -7.18
CA VAL A 73 -3.85 6.62 -7.21
C VAL A 73 -4.38 5.65 -6.17
N ILE A 74 -3.77 4.47 -6.04
CA ILE A 74 -4.18 3.46 -5.06
C ILE A 74 -3.91 3.94 -3.64
N SER A 75 -2.71 4.45 -3.34
CA SER A 75 -2.36 4.93 -2.00
C SER A 75 -3.19 6.14 -1.57
N THR A 76 -3.52 7.05 -2.49
CA THR A 76 -4.43 8.17 -2.21
C THR A 76 -5.85 7.69 -1.96
N SER A 77 -6.36 6.76 -2.77
CA SER A 77 -7.69 6.18 -2.58
C SER A 77 -7.78 5.49 -1.21
N PHE A 78 -6.76 4.71 -0.86
CA PHE A 78 -6.63 4.07 0.44
C PHE A 78 -6.67 5.10 1.58
N ALA A 79 -5.86 6.17 1.48
CA ALA A 79 -5.79 7.20 2.51
C ALA A 79 -7.14 7.94 2.68
N VAL A 80 -7.80 8.28 1.59
CA VAL A 80 -9.11 8.97 1.61
C VAL A 80 -10.17 8.09 2.24
N VAL A 81 -10.31 6.83 1.80
CA VAL A 81 -11.32 5.93 2.36
C VAL A 81 -11.02 5.63 3.83
N GLY A 82 -9.75 5.39 4.18
CA GLY A 82 -9.31 5.21 5.56
C GLY A 82 -9.63 6.42 6.45
N ALA A 83 -9.37 7.64 5.97
CA ALA A 83 -9.68 8.87 6.69
C ALA A 83 -11.19 9.06 6.90
N VAL A 84 -11.99 8.86 5.86
CA VAL A 84 -13.47 8.93 5.94
C VAL A 84 -13.99 7.92 6.96
N LEU A 85 -13.48 6.68 6.94
CA LEU A 85 -13.88 5.63 7.88
C LEU A 85 -13.46 5.96 9.31
N ALA A 86 -12.26 6.54 9.49
CA ALA A 86 -11.79 7.00 10.78
C ALA A 86 -12.68 8.13 11.34
N CYS A 87 -13.18 9.04 10.49
CA CYS A 87 -14.04 10.15 10.88
C CYS A 87 -15.51 9.76 11.14
N HIS A 88 -16.06 8.77 10.44
CA HIS A 88 -17.46 8.35 10.55
C HIS A 88 -17.66 7.00 11.29
N PRO A 89 -17.66 7.00 12.64
CA PRO A 89 -17.74 5.77 13.44
C PRO A 89 -19.09 5.04 13.32
N ARG A 90 -20.14 5.72 12.83
CA ARG A 90 -21.46 5.10 12.60
C ARG A 90 -21.41 4.05 11.49
N TRP A 91 -20.54 4.22 10.49
CA TRP A 91 -20.37 3.25 9.40
C TRP A 91 -19.64 1.98 9.84
N LEU A 92 -18.79 2.07 10.86
CA LEU A 92 -18.12 0.94 11.50
C LEU A 92 -19.01 0.20 12.52
N ARG A 93 -20.08 0.83 13.02
CA ARG A 93 -20.94 0.27 14.09
C ARG A 93 -22.23 -0.38 13.60
N GLY A 94 -22.75 0.04 12.45
CA GLY A 94 -24.12 -0.31 12.04
C GLY A 94 -24.25 -1.51 11.10
N GLN A 95 -23.16 -2.06 10.56
CA GLN A 95 -23.26 -3.02 9.46
C GLN A 95 -22.04 -3.94 9.39
N ASP A 96 -22.12 -5.12 10.02
CA ASP A 96 -21.04 -6.11 10.10
C ASP A 96 -20.45 -6.49 8.73
N ARG A 97 -21.27 -6.47 7.69
CA ARG A 97 -20.87 -6.87 6.34
C ARG A 97 -20.03 -5.81 5.61
N THR A 98 -20.24 -4.53 5.88
CA THR A 98 -19.56 -3.42 5.19
C THR A 98 -18.07 -3.36 5.55
N TRP A 99 -17.74 -3.71 6.79
CA TRP A 99 -16.35 -3.78 7.26
C TRP A 99 -15.56 -4.91 6.57
N MET A 100 -16.20 -6.06 6.33
CA MET A 100 -15.61 -7.16 5.55
C MET A 100 -15.34 -6.75 4.10
N TYR A 101 -16.29 -6.11 3.42
CA TYR A 101 -16.08 -5.63 2.04
C TYR A 101 -14.97 -4.61 1.96
N PHE A 102 -14.89 -3.69 2.93
CA PHE A 102 -13.82 -2.72 3.02
C PHE A 102 -12.45 -3.39 3.23
N GLY A 103 -12.34 -4.34 4.18
CA GLY A 103 -11.11 -5.10 4.38
C GLY A 103 -10.69 -5.90 3.14
N CYS A 104 -11.65 -6.51 2.44
CA CYS A 104 -11.40 -7.26 1.21
C CYS A 104 -10.92 -6.35 0.06
N PHE A 105 -11.60 -5.22 -0.15
CA PHE A 105 -11.17 -4.20 -1.11
C PHE A 105 -9.76 -3.69 -0.78
N GLN A 106 -9.50 -3.46 0.50
CA GLN A 106 -8.21 -2.99 0.99
C GLN A 106 -7.10 -4.04 0.80
N CYS A 107 -7.39 -5.33 0.97
CA CYS A 107 -6.48 -6.43 0.63
C CYS A 107 -6.13 -6.43 -0.86
N ILE A 108 -7.13 -6.29 -1.74
CA ILE A 108 -6.90 -6.29 -3.19
C ILE A 108 -6.00 -5.13 -3.59
N LEU A 109 -6.31 -3.91 -3.12
CA LEU A 109 -5.47 -2.73 -3.37
C LEU A 109 -4.03 -2.93 -2.83
N SER A 110 -3.90 -3.58 -1.68
CA SER A 110 -2.62 -3.85 -1.06
C SER A 110 -1.77 -4.88 -1.82
N LEU A 111 -2.42 -5.89 -2.41
CA LEU A 111 -1.75 -6.84 -3.30
C LEU A 111 -1.20 -6.14 -4.54
N VAL A 112 -1.96 -5.20 -5.11
CA VAL A 112 -1.48 -4.40 -6.24
C VAL A 112 -0.25 -3.57 -5.80
N ILE A 113 -0.32 -2.85 -4.68
CA ILE A 113 0.84 -2.09 -4.17
C ILE A 113 2.05 -3.00 -3.93
N LEU A 114 1.84 -4.20 -3.36
CA LEU A 114 2.90 -5.17 -3.10
C LEU A 114 3.56 -5.63 -4.41
N SER A 115 2.76 -6.03 -5.39
CA SER A 115 3.24 -6.48 -6.69
C SER A 115 3.95 -5.37 -7.45
N THR A 116 3.37 -4.17 -7.51
CA THR A 116 3.95 -3.02 -8.20
C THR A 116 5.24 -2.55 -7.53
N GLY A 117 5.28 -2.49 -6.19
CA GLY A 117 6.49 -2.12 -5.44
C GLY A 117 7.62 -3.15 -5.60
N GLY A 118 7.28 -4.45 -5.60
CA GLY A 118 8.25 -5.52 -5.84
C GLY A 118 8.80 -5.52 -7.26
N TYR A 119 7.92 -5.34 -8.26
CA TYR A 119 8.29 -5.19 -9.67
C TYR A 119 9.20 -3.99 -9.88
N LEU A 120 8.86 -2.84 -9.29
CA LEU A 120 9.66 -1.62 -9.35
C LEU A 120 11.07 -1.83 -8.75
N ALA A 121 11.16 -2.47 -7.58
CA ALA A 121 12.44 -2.73 -6.93
C ALA A 121 13.35 -3.65 -7.77
N ASP A 122 12.78 -4.73 -8.33
CA ASP A 122 13.50 -5.68 -9.18
C ASP A 122 14.00 -5.01 -10.48
N HIS A 123 13.12 -4.26 -11.15
CA HIS A 123 13.45 -3.59 -12.40
C HIS A 123 14.44 -2.43 -12.20
N VAL A 124 14.35 -1.67 -11.12
CA VAL A 124 15.33 -0.61 -10.82
C VAL A 124 16.69 -1.19 -10.45
N HIS A 125 16.72 -2.32 -9.73
CA HIS A 125 17.96 -2.99 -9.35
C HIS A 125 18.77 -3.44 -10.57
N GLY A 126 18.11 -4.02 -11.58
CA GLY A 126 18.74 -4.46 -12.83
C GLY A 126 19.42 -3.34 -13.64
N PHE A 127 19.09 -2.07 -13.38
CA PHE A 127 19.60 -0.92 -14.13
C PHE A 127 20.48 0.03 -13.31
N GLN A 128 21.01 -0.41 -12.16
CA GLN A 128 21.87 0.40 -11.29
C GLN A 128 22.99 1.14 -12.05
N THR A 129 23.69 0.45 -12.96
CA THR A 129 24.80 1.03 -13.75
C THR A 129 24.35 2.14 -14.69
N SER A 130 23.11 2.09 -15.19
CA SER A 130 22.53 3.14 -16.04
C SER A 130 22.15 4.38 -15.21
N PHE A 131 21.66 4.18 -13.99
CA PHE A 131 21.42 5.28 -13.04
C PHE A 131 22.71 6.00 -12.68
N GLU A 132 23.79 5.29 -12.38
CA GLU A 132 25.10 5.89 -12.08
C GLU A 132 25.65 6.68 -13.27
N ARG A 133 25.39 6.21 -14.50
CA ARG A 133 25.81 6.91 -15.72
C ARG A 133 25.04 8.21 -15.96
N VAL A 134 23.71 8.17 -15.86
CA VAL A 134 22.82 9.33 -16.10
C VAL A 134 22.87 10.33 -14.93
N SER A 135 23.16 9.84 -13.72
CA SER A 135 23.28 10.65 -12.51
C SER A 135 24.73 11.06 -12.18
N GLY A 136 25.73 10.67 -12.98
CA GLY A 136 27.14 10.69 -12.59
C GLY A 136 27.72 12.05 -12.19
N ASN A 137 27.06 13.16 -12.57
CA ASN A 137 27.46 14.52 -12.20
C ASN A 137 26.60 15.15 -11.08
N ASP A 138 25.52 14.49 -10.68
CA ASP A 138 24.58 15.00 -9.68
C ASP A 138 24.85 14.39 -8.32
N ASN A 139 24.84 15.21 -7.27
CA ASN A 139 24.98 14.75 -5.89
C ASN A 139 23.72 14.00 -5.37
N PHE A 140 22.73 13.76 -6.24
CA PHE A 140 21.41 13.26 -5.88
C PHE A 140 21.30 11.77 -6.16
N GLN A 141 20.99 10.98 -5.13
CA GLN A 141 21.01 9.51 -5.19
C GLN A 141 19.69 8.92 -5.73
N TYR A 142 19.37 9.20 -7.00
CA TYR A 142 18.12 8.77 -7.63
C TYR A 142 17.85 7.27 -7.53
N TYR A 143 18.87 6.45 -7.77
CA TYR A 143 18.77 4.99 -7.66
C TYR A 143 18.29 4.55 -6.28
N LYS A 144 18.88 5.09 -5.20
CA LYS A 144 18.51 4.71 -3.84
C LYS A 144 17.08 5.10 -3.52
N ILE A 145 16.64 6.29 -3.95
CA ILE A 145 15.28 6.77 -3.69
C ILE A 145 14.26 5.89 -4.39
N MET A 146 14.49 5.54 -5.67
CA MET A 146 13.57 4.67 -6.41
C MET A 146 13.58 3.23 -5.92
N PHE A 147 14.77 2.66 -5.65
CA PHE A 147 14.90 1.29 -5.15
C PHE A 147 14.29 1.13 -3.76
N PHE A 148 14.71 1.94 -2.78
CA PHE A 148 14.14 1.88 -1.43
C PHE A 148 12.69 2.37 -1.37
N GLY A 149 12.29 3.24 -2.31
CA GLY A 149 10.89 3.61 -2.49
C GLY A 149 10.02 2.40 -2.86
N GLY A 150 10.43 1.63 -3.89
CA GLY A 150 9.76 0.40 -4.30
C GLY A 150 9.75 -0.68 -3.20
N VAL A 151 10.87 -0.90 -2.52
CA VAL A 151 10.95 -1.82 -1.37
C VAL A 151 10.02 -1.36 -0.23
N GLY A 152 9.97 -0.06 0.05
CA GLY A 152 9.06 0.52 1.04
C GLY A 152 7.59 0.30 0.68
N GLN A 153 7.23 0.47 -0.60
CA GLN A 153 5.87 0.19 -1.08
C GLN A 153 5.51 -1.28 -0.90
N ALA A 154 6.41 -2.19 -1.29
CA ALA A 154 6.21 -3.62 -1.09
C ALA A 154 6.02 -3.96 0.40
N ALA A 155 6.86 -3.40 1.28
CA ALA A 155 6.72 -3.60 2.72
C ALA A 155 5.40 -3.06 3.27
N TYR A 156 4.95 -1.89 2.81
CA TYR A 156 3.66 -1.32 3.19
C TYR A 156 2.49 -2.19 2.72
N GLY A 157 2.51 -2.63 1.47
CA GLY A 157 1.50 -3.55 0.93
C GLY A 157 1.44 -4.87 1.72
N SER A 158 2.59 -5.39 2.13
CA SER A 158 2.65 -6.59 2.98
C SER A 158 2.05 -6.34 4.37
N LEU A 159 2.42 -5.24 5.03
CA LEU A 159 1.91 -4.86 6.36
C LEU A 159 0.38 -4.78 6.38
N VAL A 160 -0.21 -4.14 5.37
CA VAL A 160 -1.65 -3.98 5.23
C VAL A 160 -2.35 -5.33 5.04
N ILE A 161 -1.76 -6.25 4.26
CA ILE A 161 -2.28 -7.62 4.10
C ILE A 161 -2.26 -8.37 5.43
N PHE A 162 -1.13 -8.33 6.17
CA PHE A 162 -1.04 -8.96 7.48
C PHE A 162 -2.08 -8.42 8.47
N MET A 163 -2.27 -7.10 8.50
CA MET A 163 -3.26 -6.46 9.36
C MET A 163 -4.69 -6.86 8.97
N ALA A 164 -4.99 -6.97 7.68
CA ALA A 164 -6.30 -7.40 7.22
C ALA A 164 -6.59 -8.87 7.56
N ILE A 165 -5.61 -9.77 7.37
CA ILE A 165 -5.72 -11.18 7.77
C ILE A 165 -5.91 -11.31 9.28
N ALA A 166 -5.08 -10.62 10.08
CA ALA A 166 -5.19 -10.63 11.54
C ALA A 166 -6.56 -10.13 12.01
N SER A 167 -7.08 -9.08 11.36
CA SER A 167 -8.41 -8.55 11.65
C SER A 167 -9.53 -9.54 11.30
N PHE A 168 -9.40 -10.24 10.17
CA PHE A 168 -10.35 -11.28 9.75
C PHE A 168 -10.34 -12.50 10.68
N VAL A 169 -9.15 -12.98 11.07
CA VAL A 169 -9.01 -14.09 12.02
C VAL A 169 -9.59 -13.72 13.39
N ALA A 170 -9.32 -12.51 13.89
CA ALA A 170 -9.90 -12.03 15.15
C ALA A 170 -11.44 -11.99 15.10
N PHE A 171 -12.02 -11.60 13.96
CA PHE A 171 -13.46 -11.63 13.73
C PHE A 171 -14.01 -13.06 13.77
N LEU A 172 -13.39 -14.01 13.05
CA LEU A 172 -13.83 -15.41 13.05
C LEU A 172 -13.78 -16.05 14.44
N ILE A 173 -12.74 -15.74 15.23
CA ILE A 173 -12.61 -16.23 16.61
C ILE A 173 -13.73 -15.65 17.48
N TYR A 174 -14.03 -14.36 17.34
CA TYR A 174 -15.13 -13.72 18.06
C TYR A 174 -16.49 -14.35 17.71
N GLU A 175 -16.77 -14.54 16.42
CA GLU A 175 -18.03 -15.14 15.96
C GLU A 175 -18.19 -16.60 16.43
N ARG A 176 -17.10 -17.37 16.44
CA ARG A 176 -17.08 -18.73 16.97
C ARG A 176 -17.36 -18.74 18.48
N HIS A 177 -16.74 -17.85 19.23
CA HIS A 177 -16.96 -17.74 20.67
C HIS A 177 -18.40 -17.35 20.99
N GLU A 178 -18.99 -16.41 20.24
CA GLU A 178 -20.38 -15.98 20.44
C GLU A 178 -21.37 -17.13 20.16
N ARG A 179 -21.12 -17.92 19.10
CA ARG A 179 -21.90 -19.14 18.78
C ARG A 179 -21.81 -20.24 19.83
N GLU A 180 -20.66 -20.43 20.48
CA GLU A 180 -20.49 -21.43 21.54
C GLU A 180 -21.14 -21.00 22.87
N THR A 181 -21.32 -19.69 23.10
CA THR A 181 -21.86 -19.17 24.37
C THR A 181 -23.39 -19.13 24.41
N GLN A 182 -24.05 -18.82 23.27
CA GLN A 182 -25.51 -18.77 23.17
C GLN A 182 -26.27 -20.05 23.61
N PRO A 183 -25.86 -21.28 23.24
CA PRO A 183 -26.60 -22.49 23.64
C PRO A 183 -26.47 -22.78 25.14
N ILE A 184 -25.37 -22.38 25.78
CA ILE A 184 -25.11 -22.61 27.21
C ILE A 184 -25.94 -21.64 28.08
N GLU A 185 -26.13 -20.41 27.61
CA GLU A 185 -26.99 -19.43 28.29
C GLU A 185 -28.49 -19.74 28.13
N ALA A 186 -28.89 -20.25 26.97
CA ALA A 186 -30.26 -20.71 26.74
C ALA A 186 -30.64 -21.90 27.64
N THR A 187 -29.71 -22.84 27.89
CA THR A 187 -29.93 -23.98 28.79
C THR A 187 -29.95 -23.56 30.26
N ARG A 188 -29.06 -22.66 30.69
CA ARG A 188 -29.11 -22.09 32.05
C ARG A 188 -30.40 -21.32 32.34
N GLN A 189 -30.90 -20.55 31.38
CA GLN A 189 -32.17 -19.85 31.57
C GLN A 189 -33.32 -20.84 31.70
N SER A 190 -33.37 -21.92 30.92
CA SER A 190 -34.43 -22.93 31.07
C SER A 190 -34.40 -23.67 32.41
N GLU A 191 -33.23 -23.85 33.03
CA GLU A 191 -33.11 -24.49 34.35
C GLU A 191 -33.47 -23.55 35.52
N GLN A 192 -33.43 -22.23 35.35
CA GLN A 192 -33.81 -21.27 36.39
C GLN A 192 -35.32 -21.01 36.51
N TYR A 193 -36.11 -21.48 35.53
CA TYR A 193 -37.58 -21.33 35.50
C TYR A 193 -38.33 -22.63 35.81
N LEU A 194 -37.64 -23.64 36.34
CA LEU A 194 -38.17 -24.95 36.73
C LEU A 194 -37.97 -25.16 38.24
#